data_AF-A0A5E4CZJ4-F1
#
_entry.id   AF-A0A5E4CZJ4-F1
#
_cell.length_a   1.000
_cell.length_b   1.000
_cell.length_c   1.000
_cell.angle_alpha   90.00
_cell.angle_beta   90.00
_cell.angle_gamma   90.00
#
_symmetry.space_group_name_H-M   'P 1'
#
loop_
_entity.id
_entity.type
_entity.pdbx_description
1 polymer ?
#
loop_
_entity_poly.entity_id
_entity_poly.type
_entity_poly.pdbx_seq_one_letter_code
_entity_poly.pdbx_strand_id
1 'polypeptide(L)'
;MSRKASENVEYTLRSLSSLMGERRRKQPEPDAASGAGERSLLAAAESSASLQSAGAGGGVGDLERAARRQFQQDETPAFVYVVAVFSALGGFLFGYDTGVVSGAMLLLKRQLSLDALWQELLVSSTVGAAAVSALAGGALNGVFGRRAAILLASALFTAGSAVLAAANNKETLLAGRLVVGLGIGIASMTVPVYIAEVSPPNLRGRLVTINTLFITGGQFFASVVDGAFSYLQKDGWRYMLGLAAIPAVIQFFGFLFLPESPRWLIQKGQTQKARRILSQMRGNQTIDEEYDSIRNSIEEEEKEVGSAGPVICRMLSYPPTRRALIVGCGLQMFQQLSGINTIMYYSATILQMSGVEDDRLAIWLASVTAFTNFIFTLIGVWLVEKVGRRKLTFGSLAGTTVALIILALGFLLSAQVSPHITFKPVAPSSQNATCTRYSYCNECMLDPDCGFCYKMNKSAVIDSSCVPVNKESTNEAAWGRYVTHY
;
A
#
# COMPACT_ATOMS: atom_id res chain seq x y z
N MET A 1 34.36 -33.87 16.15
CA MET A 1 33.12 -33.81 15.34
C MET A 1 33.21 -32.90 14.09
N SER A 2 34.37 -32.31 13.74
CA SER A 2 34.47 -31.31 12.67
C SER A 2 34.73 -31.84 11.25
N ARG A 3 35.11 -33.12 11.07
CA ARG A 3 35.41 -33.70 9.74
C ARG A 3 34.16 -34.15 8.96
N LYS A 4 33.14 -34.72 9.64
CA LYS A 4 31.88 -35.15 9.00
C LYS A 4 31.03 -34.01 8.44
N ALA A 5 31.12 -32.80 9.03
CA ALA A 5 30.40 -31.63 8.52
C ALA A 5 31.03 -31.08 7.22
N SER A 6 32.36 -31.17 7.07
CA SER A 6 33.05 -30.73 5.85
C SER A 6 32.78 -31.67 4.67
N GLU A 7 32.77 -32.99 4.90
CA GLU A 7 32.48 -33.97 3.84
C GLU A 7 31.03 -33.86 3.33
N ASN A 8 30.04 -33.62 4.21
CA ASN A 8 28.65 -33.45 3.81
C ASN A 8 28.42 -32.16 3.00
N VAL A 9 29.11 -31.07 3.33
CA VAL A 9 29.03 -29.81 2.55
C VAL A 9 29.69 -29.97 1.19
N GLU A 10 30.81 -30.69 1.10
CA GLU A 10 31.52 -30.92 -0.15
C GLU A 10 30.77 -31.88 -1.09
N TYR A 11 30.06 -32.89 -0.54
CA TYR A 11 29.16 -33.75 -1.30
C TYR A 11 27.96 -32.99 -1.87
N THR A 12 27.39 -32.08 -1.08
CA THR A 12 26.25 -31.25 -1.49
C THR A 12 26.64 -30.25 -2.59
N LEU A 13 27.86 -29.68 -2.51
CA LEU A 13 28.38 -28.78 -3.55
C LEU A 13 28.74 -29.49 -4.85
N ARG A 14 29.25 -30.73 -4.81
CA ARG A 14 29.49 -31.55 -6.02
C ARG A 14 28.18 -31.99 -6.68
N SER A 15 27.15 -32.31 -5.90
CA SER A 15 25.80 -32.60 -6.42
C SER A 15 25.17 -31.37 -7.10
N LEU A 16 25.34 -30.18 -6.53
CA LEU A 16 24.87 -28.92 -7.12
C LEU A 16 25.66 -28.52 -8.38
N SER A 17 26.96 -28.80 -8.45
CA SER A 17 27.75 -28.51 -9.64
C SER A 17 27.45 -29.47 -10.80
N SER A 18 27.15 -30.74 -10.52
CA SER A 18 26.71 -31.69 -11.55
C SER A 18 25.33 -31.32 -12.10
N LEU A 19 24.40 -30.89 -11.24
CA LEU A 19 23.07 -30.39 -11.62
C LEU A 19 23.13 -29.09 -12.44
N MET A 20 24.11 -28.22 -12.20
CA MET A 20 24.32 -27.01 -13.02
C MET A 20 25.10 -27.26 -14.30
N GLY A 21 25.96 -28.28 -14.34
CA GLY A 21 26.70 -28.70 -15.54
C GLY A 21 25.81 -29.34 -16.61
N GLU A 22 24.81 -30.13 -16.22
CA GLU A 22 23.88 -30.78 -17.16
C GLU A 22 22.88 -29.81 -17.80
N ARG A 23 22.53 -28.69 -17.14
CA ARG A 23 21.70 -27.64 -17.75
C ARG A 23 22.40 -26.87 -18.88
N ARG A 24 23.73 -26.99 -19.01
CA ARG A 24 24.51 -26.25 -20.01
C ARG A 24 24.86 -27.04 -21.28
N ARG A 25 24.46 -28.33 -21.39
CA ARG A 25 24.97 -29.24 -22.45
C ARG A 25 23.95 -29.99 -23.33
N LYS A 26 22.70 -29.54 -23.43
CA LYS A 26 21.74 -29.93 -24.49
C LYS A 26 21.07 -28.67 -25.03
N GLN A 27 21.09 -28.25 -26.29
CA GLN A 27 21.75 -28.65 -27.53
C GLN A 27 21.64 -27.41 -28.49
N PRO A 28 22.54 -27.23 -29.48
CA PRO A 28 22.51 -26.12 -30.44
C PRO A 28 21.61 -26.40 -31.67
N GLU A 29 21.16 -25.34 -32.34
CA GLU A 29 20.60 -25.33 -33.72
C GLU A 29 21.60 -25.89 -34.75
N PRO A 30 21.10 -26.35 -35.92
CA PRO A 30 21.35 -25.54 -37.11
C PRO A 30 20.21 -25.47 -38.15
N ASP A 31 20.31 -24.39 -38.91
CA ASP A 31 19.60 -23.84 -40.08
C ASP A 31 19.01 -24.72 -41.20
N ALA A 32 17.98 -24.12 -41.82
CA ALA A 32 17.67 -23.98 -43.26
C ALA A 32 16.71 -24.94 -44.02
N ALA A 33 15.59 -24.32 -44.44
CA ALA A 33 15.02 -24.26 -45.80
C ALA A 33 13.88 -25.20 -46.26
N SER A 34 12.80 -24.51 -46.67
CA SER A 34 11.89 -24.76 -47.80
C SER A 34 10.60 -25.59 -47.61
N GLY A 35 9.48 -24.97 -48.04
CA GLY A 35 8.54 -25.64 -48.95
C GLY A 35 7.23 -26.19 -48.36
N ALA A 36 6.17 -25.39 -48.51
CA ALA A 36 4.83 -25.76 -48.97
C ALA A 36 3.97 -26.81 -48.23
N GLY A 37 2.70 -26.45 -48.04
CA GLY A 37 1.60 -27.31 -48.52
C GLY A 37 0.82 -28.11 -47.48
N GLU A 38 -0.45 -27.69 -47.34
CA GLU A 38 -1.63 -28.54 -47.17
C GLU A 38 -2.09 -29.05 -45.79
N ARG A 39 -3.28 -28.53 -45.46
CA ARG A 39 -4.32 -29.10 -44.61
C ARG A 39 -4.78 -30.46 -45.18
N SER A 40 -5.01 -31.45 -44.33
CA SER A 40 -6.31 -32.15 -44.18
C SER A 40 -6.24 -33.37 -43.26
N LEU A 41 -7.21 -33.43 -42.34
CA LEU A 41 -8.07 -34.56 -41.94
C LEU A 41 -7.50 -35.99 -41.93
N LEU A 42 -7.66 -36.67 -40.78
CA LEU A 42 -8.32 -38.00 -40.57
C LEU A 42 -7.97 -38.44 -39.12
N ALA A 43 -8.92 -38.42 -38.20
CA ALA A 43 -9.92 -39.46 -37.91
C ALA A 43 -9.42 -40.52 -36.92
N ALA A 44 -10.35 -40.95 -36.08
CA ALA A 44 -10.16 -41.77 -34.89
C ALA A 44 -9.91 -43.25 -35.19
N ALA A 45 -9.59 -43.96 -34.10
CA ALA A 45 -9.65 -45.40 -33.86
C ALA A 45 -8.41 -46.20 -34.26
N GLU A 46 -7.75 -46.81 -33.26
CA GLU A 46 -8.02 -48.22 -32.98
C GLU A 46 -7.41 -48.66 -31.64
N SER A 47 -8.21 -49.43 -30.92
CA SER A 47 -7.85 -50.23 -29.76
C SER A 47 -7.27 -51.54 -30.25
N SER A 48 -6.07 -51.89 -29.83
CA SER A 48 -5.69 -53.29 -29.67
C SER A 48 -4.52 -53.42 -28.70
N ALA A 49 -4.81 -54.10 -27.59
CA ALA A 49 -3.82 -54.58 -26.65
C ALA A 49 -2.82 -55.52 -27.33
N SER A 50 -1.54 -55.31 -27.07
CA SER A 50 -0.54 -56.37 -27.08
C SER A 50 0.29 -56.26 -25.80
N LEU A 51 0.11 -57.24 -24.93
CA LEU A 51 1.04 -57.53 -23.83
C LEU A 51 2.40 -57.87 -24.43
N GLN A 52 3.42 -57.08 -24.13
CA GLN A 52 4.81 -57.56 -24.11
C GLN A 52 5.62 -56.83 -23.04
N SER A 53 6.40 -57.63 -22.32
CA SER A 53 7.08 -57.34 -21.08
C SER A 53 8.29 -56.41 -21.21
N ALA A 54 8.58 -55.75 -20.08
CA ALA A 54 9.89 -55.31 -19.61
C ALA A 54 10.45 -53.98 -20.18
N GLY A 55 10.38 -52.96 -19.33
CA GLY A 55 11.08 -51.69 -19.47
C GLY A 55 10.93 -50.86 -18.20
N ALA A 56 11.51 -51.32 -17.08
CA ALA A 56 11.58 -50.59 -15.83
C ALA A 56 12.47 -49.33 -16.01
N GLY A 57 11.86 -48.23 -16.44
CA GLY A 57 12.56 -46.95 -16.65
C GLY A 57 11.68 -45.71 -16.78
N GLY A 58 10.35 -45.85 -16.92
CA GLY A 58 9.43 -44.72 -17.13
C GLY A 58 8.76 -44.16 -15.87
N GLY A 59 8.81 -44.87 -14.74
CA GLY A 59 7.93 -44.60 -13.59
C GLY A 59 8.13 -43.24 -12.93
N VAL A 60 9.37 -42.76 -12.78
CA VAL A 60 9.65 -41.54 -12.01
C VAL A 60 9.18 -40.28 -12.74
N GLY A 61 9.37 -40.21 -14.06
CA GLY A 61 8.96 -39.05 -14.86
C GLY A 61 7.45 -38.96 -15.03
N ASP A 62 6.75 -40.10 -15.12
CA ASP A 62 5.31 -40.13 -15.22
C ASP A 62 4.63 -39.98 -13.85
N LEU A 63 5.22 -40.46 -12.75
CA LEU A 63 4.81 -40.07 -11.39
C LEU A 63 5.07 -38.60 -11.10
N GLU A 64 6.20 -38.01 -11.53
CA GLU A 64 6.44 -36.57 -11.37
C GLU A 64 5.48 -35.74 -12.21
N ARG A 65 5.15 -36.17 -13.44
CA ARG A 65 4.15 -35.49 -14.27
C ARG A 65 2.74 -35.69 -13.73
N ALA A 66 2.41 -36.86 -13.21
CA ALA A 66 1.13 -37.13 -12.56
C ALA A 66 1.00 -36.37 -11.24
N ALA A 67 2.04 -36.33 -10.42
CA ALA A 67 2.11 -35.53 -9.19
C ALA A 67 2.05 -34.03 -9.49
N ARG A 68 2.73 -33.54 -10.54
CA ARG A 68 2.59 -32.15 -11.00
C ARG A 68 1.21 -31.85 -11.56
N ARG A 69 0.57 -32.80 -12.25
CA ARG A 69 -0.81 -32.68 -12.73
C ARG A 69 -1.80 -32.69 -11.57
N GLN A 70 -1.65 -33.57 -10.58
CA GLN A 70 -2.43 -33.56 -9.34
C GLN A 70 -2.26 -32.24 -8.56
N PHE A 71 -1.02 -31.76 -8.39
CA PHE A 71 -0.74 -30.45 -7.79
C PHE A 71 -1.29 -29.25 -8.60
N GLN A 72 -1.47 -29.39 -9.92
CA GLN A 72 -2.04 -28.36 -10.80
C GLN A 72 -3.57 -28.43 -10.89
N GLN A 73 -4.18 -29.56 -10.52
CA GLN A 73 -5.59 -29.86 -10.71
C GLN A 73 -6.39 -29.82 -9.40
N ASP A 74 -5.74 -29.39 -8.31
CA ASP A 74 -6.39 -29.12 -7.04
C ASP A 74 -7.17 -27.81 -7.12
N GLU A 75 -8.49 -27.92 -7.28
CA GLU A 75 -9.40 -26.79 -7.16
C GLU A 75 -9.21 -26.15 -5.78
N THR A 76 -8.60 -24.97 -5.76
CA THR A 76 -8.51 -24.19 -4.53
C THR A 76 -9.93 -23.88 -4.06
N PRO A 77 -10.32 -24.29 -2.84
CA PRO A 77 -11.68 -24.14 -2.40
C PRO A 77 -12.05 -22.65 -2.42
N ALA A 78 -13.25 -22.32 -2.91
CA ALA A 78 -13.77 -20.95 -2.98
C ALA A 78 -13.64 -20.20 -1.65
N PHE A 79 -13.63 -20.95 -0.55
CA PHE A 79 -13.34 -20.48 0.80
C PHE A 79 -12.04 -19.64 0.92
N VAL A 80 -10.94 -20.03 0.27
CA VAL A 80 -9.66 -19.29 0.35
C VAL A 80 -9.77 -17.92 -0.30
N TYR A 81 -10.49 -17.80 -1.41
CA TYR A 81 -10.74 -16.52 -2.06
C TYR A 81 -11.65 -15.62 -1.21
N VAL A 82 -12.69 -16.20 -0.59
CA VAL A 82 -13.56 -15.45 0.33
C VAL A 82 -12.73 -14.91 1.51
N VAL A 83 -11.93 -15.75 2.16
CA VAL A 83 -11.05 -15.32 3.27
C VAL A 83 -10.10 -14.22 2.81
N ALA A 84 -9.49 -14.36 1.62
CA ALA A 84 -8.57 -13.38 1.09
C ALA A 84 -9.23 -12.04 0.76
N VAL A 85 -10.43 -12.03 0.18
CA VAL A 85 -11.18 -10.80 -0.12
C VAL A 85 -11.58 -10.07 1.18
N PHE A 86 -12.13 -10.79 2.16
CA PHE A 86 -12.45 -10.19 3.45
C PHE A 86 -11.20 -9.67 4.17
N SER A 87 -10.09 -10.40 4.08
CA SER A 87 -8.80 -9.93 4.64
C SER A 87 -8.30 -8.68 3.93
N ALA A 88 -8.42 -8.64 2.60
CA ALA A 88 -7.99 -7.51 1.78
C ALA A 88 -8.82 -6.24 2.02
N LEU A 89 -10.03 -6.34 2.60
CA LEU A 89 -10.77 -5.16 3.09
C LEU A 89 -9.96 -4.35 4.10
N GLY A 90 -9.06 -4.98 4.87
CA GLY A 90 -8.18 -4.25 5.79
C GLY A 90 -7.16 -3.38 5.04
N GLY A 91 -6.67 -3.87 3.90
CA GLY A 91 -5.89 -3.08 2.96
C GLY A 91 -6.73 -1.95 2.34
N PHE A 92 -7.98 -2.23 1.97
CA PHE A 92 -8.90 -1.21 1.45
C PHE A 92 -9.15 -0.08 2.45
N LEU A 93 -9.36 -0.37 3.73
CA LEU A 93 -9.52 0.64 4.78
C LEU A 93 -8.28 1.52 4.93
N PHE A 94 -7.09 0.93 4.89
CA PHE A 94 -5.83 1.69 4.90
C PHE A 94 -5.72 2.62 3.68
N GLY A 95 -6.05 2.08 2.50
CA GLY A 95 -6.10 2.85 1.27
C GLY A 95 -7.12 3.99 1.30
N TYR A 96 -8.31 3.71 1.83
CA TYR A 96 -9.39 4.67 1.95
C TYR A 96 -9.00 5.84 2.83
N ASP A 97 -8.48 5.59 4.04
CA ASP A 97 -8.00 6.64 4.93
C ASP A 97 -6.89 7.48 4.28
N THR A 98 -6.02 6.83 3.49
CA THR A 98 -4.96 7.54 2.78
C THR A 98 -5.49 8.46 1.67
N GLY A 99 -6.48 8.00 0.90
CA GLY A 99 -7.05 8.78 -0.20
C GLY A 99 -7.96 9.91 0.27
N VAL A 100 -8.83 9.64 1.25
CA VAL A 100 -9.89 10.56 1.72
C VAL A 100 -9.33 11.82 2.37
N VAL A 101 -8.13 11.74 2.95
CA VAL A 101 -7.46 12.90 3.57
C VAL A 101 -7.23 13.99 2.52
N SER A 102 -6.90 13.61 1.28
CA SER A 102 -6.54 14.54 0.21
C SER A 102 -7.67 15.50 -0.13
N GLY A 103 -8.89 14.99 -0.35
CA GLY A 103 -10.05 15.82 -0.66
C GLY A 103 -10.65 16.46 0.58
N ALA A 104 -10.76 15.72 1.68
CA ALA A 104 -11.35 16.25 2.91
C ALA A 104 -10.53 17.40 3.52
N MET A 105 -9.20 17.41 3.36
CA MET A 105 -8.34 18.46 3.92
C MET A 105 -8.65 19.85 3.33
N LEU A 106 -8.95 19.94 2.04
CA LEU A 106 -9.32 21.22 1.40
C LEU A 106 -10.58 21.83 2.05
N LEU A 107 -11.60 21.01 2.29
CA LEU A 107 -12.84 21.44 2.94
C LEU A 107 -12.62 21.77 4.42
N LEU A 108 -11.86 20.93 5.14
CA LEU A 108 -11.54 21.12 6.55
C LEU A 108 -10.76 22.40 6.81
N LYS A 109 -9.78 22.71 5.95
CA LYS A 109 -9.01 23.96 6.02
C LYS A 109 -9.92 25.18 5.96
N ARG A 110 -10.90 25.18 5.06
CA ARG A 110 -11.80 26.32 4.84
C ARG A 110 -12.84 26.49 5.95
N GLN A 111 -13.35 25.39 6.51
CA GLN A 111 -14.42 25.45 7.51
C GLN A 111 -13.93 25.66 8.94
N LEU A 112 -12.77 25.09 9.29
CA LEU A 112 -12.22 25.13 10.64
C LEU A 112 -11.04 26.12 10.76
N SER A 113 -10.77 26.90 9.71
CA SER A 113 -9.65 27.85 9.62
C SER A 113 -8.34 27.25 10.16
N LEU A 114 -7.99 26.06 9.65
CA LEU A 114 -6.84 25.30 10.15
C LEU A 114 -5.53 25.91 9.67
N ASP A 115 -4.67 26.32 10.61
CA ASP A 115 -3.27 26.67 10.32
C ASP A 115 -2.52 25.48 9.70
N ALA A 116 -1.40 25.76 9.01
CA ALA A 116 -0.55 24.73 8.42
C ALA A 116 -0.10 23.67 9.45
N LEU A 117 0.29 24.12 10.66
CA LEU A 117 0.67 23.22 11.75
C LEU A 117 -0.45 22.25 12.15
N TRP A 118 -1.70 22.70 12.14
CA TRP A 118 -2.84 21.84 12.47
C TRP A 118 -3.12 20.81 11.39
N GLN A 119 -2.98 21.17 10.11
CA GLN A 119 -3.13 20.24 8.99
C GLN A 119 -2.05 19.16 9.05
N GLU A 120 -0.80 19.55 9.22
CA GLU A 120 0.33 18.63 9.36
C GLU A 120 0.18 17.73 10.58
N LEU A 121 -0.30 18.27 11.72
CA LEU A 121 -0.56 17.50 12.92
C LEU A 121 -1.66 16.45 12.72
N LEU A 122 -2.73 16.77 12.00
CA LEU A 122 -3.81 15.83 11.69
C LEU A 122 -3.33 14.65 10.82
N VAL A 123 -2.51 14.94 9.80
CA VAL A 123 -1.97 13.90 8.92
C VAL A 123 -0.91 13.06 9.65
N SER A 124 0.05 13.72 10.30
CA SER A 124 1.16 13.04 10.97
C SER A 124 0.76 12.24 12.20
N SER A 125 -0.24 12.69 12.98
CA SER A 125 -0.74 11.96 14.15
C SER A 125 -1.29 10.58 13.80
N THR A 126 -1.98 10.45 12.66
CA THR A 126 -2.50 9.17 12.15
C THR A 126 -1.36 8.20 11.86
N VAL A 127 -0.33 8.67 11.16
CA VAL A 127 0.87 7.88 10.83
C VAL A 127 1.67 7.53 12.09
N GLY A 128 1.78 8.46 13.04
CA GLY A 128 2.44 8.23 14.33
C GLY A 128 1.73 7.17 15.17
N ALA A 129 0.40 7.23 15.27
CA ALA A 129 -0.41 6.21 15.93
C ALA A 129 -0.29 4.85 15.22
N ALA A 130 -0.26 4.84 13.88
CA ALA A 130 -0.02 3.62 13.10
C ALA A 130 1.36 3.02 13.38
N ALA A 131 2.41 3.83 13.53
CA ALA A 131 3.75 3.34 13.86
C ALA A 131 3.79 2.67 15.25
N VAL A 132 3.21 3.31 16.26
CA VAL A 132 3.16 2.78 17.63
C VAL A 132 2.36 1.47 17.67
N SER A 133 1.20 1.44 17.01
CA SER A 133 0.34 0.27 16.99
C SER A 133 0.88 -0.86 16.12
N ALA A 134 1.63 -0.59 15.05
CA ALA A 134 2.32 -1.61 14.26
C ALA A 134 3.43 -2.31 15.09
N LEU A 135 4.18 -1.56 15.90
CA LEU A 135 5.17 -2.11 16.83
C LEU A 135 4.52 -3.03 17.87
N ALA A 136 3.39 -2.59 18.45
CA ALA A 136 2.61 -3.39 19.39
C ALA A 136 1.90 -4.58 18.72
N GLY A 137 1.55 -4.45 17.44
CA GLY A 137 0.78 -5.42 16.66
C GLY A 137 1.45 -6.79 16.55
N GLY A 138 2.79 -6.84 16.52
CA GLY A 138 3.53 -8.11 16.55
C GLY A 138 3.30 -8.91 17.83
N ALA A 139 3.36 -8.26 18.99
CA ALA A 139 3.07 -8.88 20.28
C ALA A 139 1.58 -9.26 20.40
N LEU A 140 0.69 -8.38 19.94
CA LEU A 140 -0.75 -8.61 19.95
C LEU A 140 -1.12 -9.87 19.13
N ASN A 141 -0.55 -10.02 17.94
CA ASN A 141 -0.77 -11.16 17.05
C ASN A 141 -0.29 -12.48 17.64
N GLY A 142 0.79 -12.46 18.43
CA GLY A 142 1.29 -13.63 19.14
C GLY A 142 0.36 -14.07 20.28
N VAL A 143 -0.11 -13.10 21.09
CA VAL A 143 -0.91 -13.38 22.29
C VAL A 143 -2.36 -13.72 21.94
N PHE A 144 -3.03 -12.86 21.18
CA PHE A 144 -4.49 -12.92 20.93
C PHE A 144 -4.86 -13.63 19.63
N GLY A 145 -3.90 -13.84 18.72
CA GLY A 145 -4.17 -14.38 17.38
C GLY A 145 -4.43 -13.28 16.35
N ARG A 146 -4.53 -13.69 15.09
CA ARG A 146 -4.65 -12.78 13.94
C ARG A 146 -6.10 -12.31 13.79
N ARG A 147 -7.08 -13.20 13.98
CA ARG A 147 -8.51 -12.86 13.90
C ARG A 147 -8.89 -11.81 14.94
N ALA A 148 -8.46 -11.99 16.19
CA ALA A 148 -8.74 -11.04 17.27
C ALA A 148 -8.12 -9.65 17.00
N ALA A 149 -6.89 -9.61 16.49
CA ALA A 149 -6.24 -8.36 16.12
C ALA A 149 -6.94 -7.65 14.94
N ILE A 150 -7.41 -8.39 13.93
CA ILE A 150 -8.19 -7.81 12.82
C ILE A 150 -9.55 -7.29 13.31
N LEU A 151 -10.24 -8.02 14.19
CA LEU A 151 -11.49 -7.56 14.80
C LEU A 151 -11.29 -6.29 15.63
N LEU A 152 -10.21 -6.23 16.43
CA LEU A 152 -9.85 -5.03 17.18
C LEU A 152 -9.56 -3.85 16.24
N ALA A 153 -8.80 -4.08 15.16
CA ALA A 153 -8.52 -3.04 14.17
C ALA A 153 -9.82 -2.53 13.52
N SER A 154 -10.73 -3.42 13.09
CA SER A 154 -12.03 -3.04 12.51
C SER A 154 -12.91 -2.29 13.49
N ALA A 155 -12.90 -2.65 14.77
CA ALA A 155 -13.61 -1.91 15.82
C ALA A 155 -13.03 -0.51 16.01
N LEU A 156 -11.70 -0.37 16.04
CA LEU A 156 -11.02 0.93 16.11
C LEU A 156 -11.31 1.79 14.88
N PHE A 157 -11.28 1.23 13.67
CA PHE A 157 -11.68 1.94 12.44
C PHE A 157 -13.13 2.44 12.53
N THR A 158 -14.06 1.57 12.93
CA THR A 158 -15.49 1.94 13.04
C THR A 158 -15.69 3.05 14.07
N ALA A 159 -15.08 2.93 15.25
CA ALA A 159 -15.16 3.93 16.29
C ALA A 159 -14.50 5.25 15.86
N GLY A 160 -13.33 5.18 15.24
CA GLY A 160 -12.60 6.33 14.72
C GLY A 160 -13.38 7.07 13.63
N SER A 161 -13.95 6.35 12.65
CA SER A 161 -14.81 6.92 11.62
C SER A 161 -16.08 7.56 12.18
N ALA A 162 -16.70 6.95 13.20
CA ALA A 162 -17.85 7.54 13.89
C ALA A 162 -17.47 8.84 14.62
N VAL A 163 -16.32 8.88 15.30
CA VAL A 163 -15.80 10.10 15.94
C VAL A 163 -15.49 11.17 14.91
N LEU A 164 -14.87 10.82 13.77
CA LEU A 164 -14.58 11.75 12.68
C LEU A 164 -15.86 12.33 12.06
N ALA A 165 -16.89 11.50 11.86
CA ALA A 165 -18.19 11.94 11.33
C ALA A 165 -18.93 12.89 12.30
N ALA A 166 -18.80 12.66 13.61
CA ALA A 166 -19.43 13.47 14.66
C ALA A 166 -18.57 14.65 15.15
N ALA A 167 -17.37 14.85 14.59
CA ALA A 167 -16.41 15.84 15.07
C ALA A 167 -16.96 17.27 14.89
N ASN A 168 -17.05 18.03 15.99
CA ASN A 168 -17.46 19.45 15.98
C ASN A 168 -16.26 20.39 16.15
N ASN A 169 -15.15 19.91 16.71
CA ASN A 169 -13.95 20.68 17.02
C ASN A 169 -12.70 20.03 16.40
N LYS A 170 -11.65 20.83 16.14
CA LYS A 170 -10.35 20.32 15.65
C LYS A 170 -9.72 19.25 16.56
N GLU A 171 -9.91 19.36 17.88
CA GLU A 171 -9.40 18.37 18.84
C GLU A 171 -10.12 17.01 18.73
N THR A 172 -11.45 17.03 18.50
CA THR A 172 -12.22 15.80 18.30
C THR A 172 -11.84 15.12 16.99
N LEU A 173 -11.49 15.90 15.97
CA LEU A 173 -10.96 15.40 14.70
C LEU A 173 -9.60 14.72 14.90
N LEU A 174 -8.70 15.35 15.67
CA LEU A 174 -7.40 14.79 16.04
C LEU A 174 -7.55 13.47 16.81
N ALA A 175 -8.46 13.41 17.79
CA ALA A 175 -8.76 12.18 18.53
C ALA A 175 -9.26 11.06 17.60
N GLY A 176 -10.17 11.38 16.67
CA GLY A 176 -10.64 10.41 15.67
C GLY A 176 -9.51 9.89 14.79
N ARG A 177 -8.61 10.77 14.33
CA ARG A 177 -7.43 10.42 13.53
C ARG A 177 -6.46 9.50 14.27
N LEU A 178 -6.21 9.76 15.56
CA LEU A 178 -5.40 8.87 16.40
C LEU A 178 -6.02 7.48 16.51
N VAL A 179 -7.33 7.38 16.74
CA VAL A 179 -8.05 6.10 16.85
C VAL A 179 -8.00 5.31 15.54
N VAL A 180 -8.26 5.97 14.40
CA VAL A 180 -8.12 5.36 13.07
C VAL A 180 -6.68 4.90 12.82
N GLY A 181 -5.70 5.72 13.18
CA GLY A 181 -4.27 5.39 13.06
C GLY A 181 -3.87 4.14 13.84
N LEU A 182 -4.40 3.95 15.06
CA LEU A 182 -4.19 2.72 15.83
C LEU A 182 -4.77 1.49 15.10
N GLY A 183 -5.94 1.62 14.49
CA GLY A 183 -6.54 0.56 13.67
C GLY A 183 -5.69 0.22 12.43
N ILE A 184 -5.20 1.26 11.74
CA ILE A 184 -4.31 1.14 10.57
C ILE A 184 -3.05 0.33 10.90
N GLY A 185 -2.35 0.68 11.98
CA GLY A 185 -1.09 0.01 12.32
C GLY A 185 -1.28 -1.46 12.67
N ILE A 186 -2.35 -1.80 13.41
CA ILE A 186 -2.68 -3.21 13.70
C ILE A 186 -3.05 -3.95 12.41
N ALA A 187 -3.91 -3.38 11.56
CA ALA A 187 -4.35 -4.01 10.32
C ALA A 187 -3.18 -4.21 9.33
N SER A 188 -2.35 -3.18 9.13
CA SER A 188 -1.22 -3.21 8.18
C SER A 188 -0.20 -4.31 8.47
N MET A 189 0.04 -4.62 9.75
CA MET A 189 0.89 -5.73 10.16
C MET A 189 0.18 -7.07 10.06
N THR A 190 -1.09 -7.14 10.48
CA THR A 190 -1.80 -8.41 10.67
C THR A 190 -2.37 -8.99 9.39
N VAL A 191 -2.91 -8.15 8.51
CA VAL A 191 -3.61 -8.59 7.29
C VAL A 191 -2.68 -9.34 6.33
N PRO A 192 -1.47 -8.83 5.96
CA PRO A 192 -0.58 -9.56 5.08
C PRO A 192 -0.09 -10.89 5.68
N VAL A 193 0.12 -10.91 7.00
CA VAL A 193 0.53 -12.12 7.74
C VAL A 193 -0.59 -13.16 7.72
N TYR A 194 -1.82 -12.75 8.04
CA TYR A 194 -2.98 -13.64 8.01
C TYR A 194 -3.23 -14.20 6.61
N ILE A 195 -3.19 -13.36 5.57
CA ILE A 195 -3.29 -13.81 4.18
C ILE A 195 -2.17 -14.81 3.89
N ALA A 196 -0.92 -14.54 4.27
CA ALA A 196 0.19 -15.45 4.01
C ALA A 196 0.04 -16.80 4.74
N GLU A 197 -0.46 -16.81 5.97
CA GLU A 197 -0.65 -18.01 6.79
C GLU A 197 -1.83 -18.88 6.34
N VAL A 198 -2.88 -18.26 5.78
CA VAL A 198 -4.06 -18.97 5.24
C VAL A 198 -3.86 -19.41 3.79
N SER A 199 -3.02 -18.70 3.04
CA SER A 199 -2.80 -18.98 1.61
C SER A 199 -1.97 -20.22 1.37
N PRO A 200 -2.31 -21.03 0.34
CA PRO A 200 -1.47 -22.13 -0.07
C PRO A 200 -0.14 -21.62 -0.67
N PRO A 201 0.98 -22.35 -0.52
CA PRO A 201 2.32 -21.89 -0.92
C PRO A 201 2.42 -21.47 -2.38
N ASN A 202 1.67 -22.12 -3.27
CA ASN A 202 1.61 -21.82 -4.71
C ASN A 202 0.89 -20.49 -5.04
N LEU A 203 -0.08 -20.06 -4.23
CA LEU A 203 -0.86 -18.84 -4.47
C LEU A 203 -0.56 -17.70 -3.49
N ARG A 204 0.24 -17.96 -2.44
CA ARG A 204 0.59 -16.98 -1.39
C ARG A 204 1.05 -15.65 -1.95
N GLY A 205 1.93 -15.66 -2.95
CA GLY A 205 2.41 -14.44 -3.59
C GLY A 205 1.29 -13.63 -4.23
N ARG A 206 0.38 -14.30 -4.96
CA ARG A 206 -0.76 -13.67 -5.64
C ARG A 206 -1.77 -13.11 -4.64
N LEU A 207 -2.08 -13.85 -3.59
CA LEU A 207 -3.05 -13.46 -2.55
C LEU A 207 -2.54 -12.28 -1.71
N VAL A 208 -1.26 -12.26 -1.34
CA VAL A 208 -0.65 -11.09 -0.69
C VAL A 208 -0.68 -9.88 -1.61
N THR A 209 -0.52 -10.07 -2.91
CA THR A 209 -0.54 -8.99 -3.89
C THR A 209 -1.95 -8.39 -4.09
N ILE A 210 -3.01 -9.20 -3.93
CA ILE A 210 -4.39 -8.72 -3.89
C ILE A 210 -4.58 -7.68 -2.77
N ASN A 211 -3.95 -7.86 -1.61
CA ASN A 211 -4.01 -6.85 -0.54
C ASN A 211 -3.47 -5.49 -1.00
N THR A 212 -2.35 -5.46 -1.73
CA THR A 212 -1.80 -4.22 -2.30
C THR A 212 -2.75 -3.57 -3.30
N LEU A 213 -3.43 -4.37 -4.13
CA LEU A 213 -4.45 -3.87 -5.05
C LEU A 213 -5.66 -3.28 -4.30
N PHE A 214 -6.07 -3.86 -3.18
CA PHE A 214 -7.13 -3.30 -2.35
C PHE A 214 -6.72 -1.98 -1.70
N ILE A 215 -5.44 -1.82 -1.31
CA ILE A 215 -4.92 -0.53 -0.81
C ILE A 215 -5.07 0.55 -1.88
N THR A 216 -4.55 0.33 -3.10
CA THR A 216 -4.62 1.37 -4.13
C THR A 216 -6.05 1.54 -4.70
N GLY A 217 -6.85 0.48 -4.69
CA GLY A 217 -8.28 0.56 -4.98
C GLY A 217 -9.07 1.35 -3.94
N GLY A 218 -8.72 1.21 -2.66
CA GLY A 218 -9.28 2.01 -1.57
C GLY A 218 -8.94 3.48 -1.68
N GLN A 219 -7.70 3.82 -2.07
CA GLN A 219 -7.30 5.20 -2.36
C GLN A 219 -8.13 5.80 -3.50
N PHE A 220 -8.27 5.08 -4.61
CA PHE A 220 -9.07 5.53 -5.74
C PHE A 220 -10.55 5.72 -5.36
N PHE A 221 -11.14 4.73 -4.67
CA PHE A 221 -12.54 4.81 -4.23
C PHE A 221 -12.75 6.00 -3.29
N ALA A 222 -11.85 6.22 -2.33
CA ALA A 222 -11.91 7.38 -1.45
C ALA A 222 -11.84 8.71 -2.22
N SER A 223 -10.93 8.83 -3.19
CA SER A 223 -10.86 10.06 -4.01
C SER A 223 -12.09 10.28 -4.88
N VAL A 224 -12.81 9.22 -5.29
CA VAL A 224 -14.11 9.36 -5.98
C VAL A 224 -15.20 9.79 -5.00
N VAL A 225 -15.22 9.24 -3.78
CA VAL A 225 -16.13 9.68 -2.71
C VAL A 225 -15.88 11.16 -2.39
N ASP A 226 -14.63 11.59 -2.29
CA ASP A 226 -14.27 13.00 -2.09
C ASP A 226 -14.82 13.87 -3.23
N GLY A 227 -14.63 13.45 -4.49
CA GLY A 227 -15.21 14.14 -5.65
C GLY A 227 -16.74 14.23 -5.59
N ALA A 228 -17.42 13.15 -5.22
CA ALA A 228 -18.88 13.09 -5.13
C ALA A 228 -19.47 13.92 -3.97
N PHE A 229 -18.79 13.99 -2.82
CA PHE A 229 -19.23 14.78 -1.68
C PHE A 229 -18.67 16.21 -1.68
N SER A 230 -17.76 16.56 -2.60
CA SER A 230 -17.23 17.92 -2.77
C SER A 230 -18.31 18.96 -3.10
N TYR A 231 -19.45 18.51 -3.67
CA TYR A 231 -20.60 19.37 -3.94
C TYR A 231 -21.29 19.85 -2.65
N LEU A 232 -21.17 19.11 -1.53
CA LEU A 232 -21.73 19.47 -0.24
C LEU A 232 -20.73 20.32 0.57
N GLN A 233 -20.79 21.63 0.39
CA GLN A 233 -19.80 22.54 0.99
C GLN A 233 -19.83 22.67 2.53
N LYS A 234 -20.91 22.29 3.23
CA LYS A 234 -21.04 22.44 4.70
C LYS A 234 -20.73 21.17 5.49
N ASP A 235 -21.20 20.01 5.04
CA ASP A 235 -21.00 18.74 5.79
C ASP A 235 -20.32 17.64 4.97
N GLY A 236 -19.86 17.93 3.74
CA GLY A 236 -19.29 16.94 2.83
C GLY A 236 -18.13 16.14 3.42
N TRP A 237 -17.21 16.81 4.12
CA TRP A 237 -16.03 16.17 4.74
C TRP A 237 -16.41 15.15 5.84
N ARG A 238 -17.53 15.33 6.53
CA ARG A 238 -18.02 14.37 7.54
C ARG A 238 -18.44 13.07 6.89
N TYR A 239 -19.11 13.15 5.75
CA TYR A 239 -19.49 11.98 4.97
C TYR A 239 -18.27 11.30 4.34
N MET A 240 -17.33 12.07 3.81
CA MET A 240 -16.07 11.55 3.27
C MET A 240 -15.34 10.67 4.30
N LEU A 241 -15.11 11.19 5.52
CA LEU A 241 -14.42 10.45 6.58
C LEU A 241 -15.29 9.38 7.24
N GLY A 242 -16.61 9.62 7.36
CA GLY A 242 -17.55 8.72 8.01
C GLY A 242 -17.88 7.47 7.20
N LEU A 243 -17.89 7.56 5.87
CA LEU A 243 -18.19 6.42 4.99
C LEU A 243 -17.17 5.29 5.08
N ALA A 244 -15.96 5.55 5.61
CA ALA A 244 -14.98 4.51 5.98
C ALA A 244 -15.53 3.50 6.99
N ALA A 245 -16.55 3.87 7.79
CA ALA A 245 -17.17 2.96 8.74
C ALA A 245 -17.88 1.78 8.05
N ILE A 246 -18.41 1.95 6.83
CA ILE A 246 -19.13 0.90 6.10
C ILE A 246 -18.23 -0.32 5.82
N PRO A 247 -17.10 -0.19 5.11
CA PRO A 247 -16.19 -1.32 4.91
C PRO A 247 -15.61 -1.86 6.21
N ALA A 248 -15.43 -1.02 7.24
CA ALA A 248 -14.93 -1.46 8.55
C ALA A 248 -15.92 -2.37 9.27
N VAL A 249 -17.21 -2.03 9.24
CA VAL A 249 -18.29 -2.85 9.81
C VAL A 249 -18.45 -4.14 9.02
N ILE A 250 -18.41 -4.10 7.68
CA ILE A 250 -18.45 -5.31 6.84
C ILE A 250 -17.30 -6.24 7.19
N GLN A 251 -16.09 -5.71 7.34
CA GLN A 251 -14.93 -6.50 7.74
C GLN A 251 -15.09 -7.07 9.15
N PHE A 252 -15.59 -6.28 10.11
CA PHE A 252 -15.83 -6.72 11.48
C PHE A 252 -16.79 -7.93 11.51
N PHE A 253 -17.95 -7.82 10.87
CA PHE A 253 -18.91 -8.93 10.81
C PHE A 253 -18.39 -10.11 9.97
N GLY A 254 -17.63 -9.86 8.90
CA GLY A 254 -16.98 -10.92 8.13
C GLY A 254 -16.01 -11.75 8.98
N PHE A 255 -15.16 -11.09 9.77
CA PHE A 255 -14.19 -11.75 10.65
C PHE A 255 -14.80 -12.42 11.89
N LEU A 256 -16.07 -12.15 12.22
CA LEU A 256 -16.80 -12.94 13.21
C LEU A 256 -17.06 -14.37 12.73
N PHE A 257 -17.16 -14.63 11.43
CA PHE A 257 -17.39 -15.97 10.89
C PHE A 257 -16.12 -16.65 10.35
N LEU A 258 -15.06 -15.89 10.12
CA LEU A 258 -13.80 -16.41 9.60
C LEU A 258 -12.98 -17.15 10.68
N PRO A 259 -12.26 -18.23 10.31
CA PRO A 259 -11.43 -18.97 11.22
C PRO A 259 -10.13 -18.22 11.57
N GLU A 260 -9.53 -18.61 12.69
CA GLU A 260 -8.20 -18.15 13.09
C GLU A 260 -7.10 -18.79 12.23
N SER A 261 -5.91 -18.19 12.20
CA SER A 261 -4.75 -18.72 11.48
C SER A 261 -4.40 -20.15 11.92
N PRO A 262 -4.26 -21.12 10.98
CA PRO A 262 -3.82 -22.48 11.30
C PRO A 262 -2.47 -22.51 12.02
N ARG A 263 -1.53 -21.65 11.62
CA ARG A 263 -0.19 -21.55 12.22
C ARG A 263 -0.27 -21.14 13.68
N TRP A 264 -1.12 -20.16 14.01
CA TRP A 264 -1.31 -19.72 15.40
C TRP A 264 -1.98 -20.80 16.26
N LEU A 265 -2.95 -21.53 15.70
CA LEU A 265 -3.61 -22.63 16.42
C LEU A 265 -2.66 -23.78 16.75
N ILE A 266 -1.72 -24.09 15.84
CA ILE A 266 -0.66 -25.09 16.08
C ILE A 266 0.27 -24.59 17.19
N GLN A 267 0.67 -23.32 17.15
CA GLN A 267 1.52 -22.71 18.19
C GLN A 267 0.86 -22.74 19.58
N LYS A 268 -0.47 -22.60 19.67
CA LYS A 268 -1.22 -22.71 20.94
C LYS A 268 -1.53 -24.14 21.36
N GLY A 269 -1.06 -25.16 20.62
CA GLY A 269 -1.32 -26.57 20.91
C GLY A 269 -2.73 -27.06 20.59
N GLN A 270 -3.53 -26.28 19.84
CA GLN A 270 -4.91 -26.66 19.48
C GLN A 270 -4.96 -27.52 18.19
N THR A 271 -4.32 -28.69 18.23
CA THR A 271 -4.12 -29.59 17.08
C THR A 271 -5.40 -29.96 16.34
N GLN A 272 -6.48 -30.32 17.06
CA GLN A 272 -7.73 -30.75 16.40
C GLN A 272 -8.40 -29.60 15.61
N LYS A 273 -8.41 -28.39 16.17
CA LYS A 273 -8.98 -27.21 15.48
C LYS A 273 -8.11 -26.79 14.30
N ALA A 274 -6.79 -26.82 14.46
CA ALA A 274 -5.84 -26.53 13.39
C ALA A 274 -6.05 -27.48 12.19
N ARG A 275 -6.15 -28.79 12.44
CA ARG A 275 -6.41 -29.79 11.38
C ARG A 275 -7.74 -29.57 10.68
N ARG A 276 -8.81 -29.25 11.41
CA ARG A 276 -10.13 -28.97 10.83
C ARG A 276 -10.15 -27.72 9.95
N ILE A 277 -9.48 -26.64 10.37
CA ILE A 277 -9.41 -25.41 9.58
C ILE A 277 -8.51 -25.61 8.36
N LEU A 278 -7.36 -26.30 8.54
CA LEU A 278 -6.46 -26.63 7.45
C LEU A 278 -7.16 -27.53 6.42
N SER A 279 -7.97 -28.50 6.84
CA SER A 279 -8.78 -29.32 5.92
C SER A 279 -9.84 -28.52 5.17
N GLN A 280 -10.48 -27.54 5.83
CA GLN A 280 -11.43 -26.64 5.17
C GLN A 280 -10.76 -25.73 4.13
N MET A 281 -9.53 -25.27 4.41
CA MET A 281 -8.75 -24.41 3.51
C MET A 281 -8.09 -25.18 2.37
N ARG A 282 -7.77 -26.46 2.57
CA ARG A 282 -7.01 -27.30 1.62
C ARG A 282 -7.81 -28.36 0.89
N GLY A 283 -9.04 -28.63 1.31
CA GLY A 283 -9.84 -29.71 0.74
C GLY A 283 -9.26 -31.08 1.06
N ASN A 284 -9.21 -31.97 0.06
CA ASN A 284 -8.80 -33.37 0.19
C ASN A 284 -7.28 -33.62 0.09
N GLN A 285 -6.43 -32.59 0.20
CA GLN A 285 -4.97 -32.77 0.20
C GLN A 285 -4.48 -33.52 1.46
N THR A 286 -3.29 -34.13 1.38
CA THR A 286 -2.57 -34.70 2.52
C THR A 286 -2.16 -33.60 3.51
N ILE A 287 -3.09 -33.22 4.37
CA ILE A 287 -2.96 -32.14 5.36
C ILE A 287 -1.91 -32.46 6.44
N ASP A 288 -1.66 -33.75 6.70
CA ASP A 288 -0.74 -34.18 7.77
C ASP A 288 0.71 -33.76 7.48
N GLU A 289 1.17 -33.81 6.22
CA GLU A 289 2.52 -33.38 5.85
C GLU A 289 2.71 -31.86 6.05
N GLU A 290 1.72 -31.05 5.67
CA GLU A 290 1.75 -29.60 5.86
C GLU A 290 1.63 -29.24 7.36
N TYR A 291 0.78 -29.94 8.10
CA TYR A 291 0.65 -29.79 9.55
C TYR A 291 1.99 -30.07 10.26
N ASP A 292 2.63 -31.19 9.94
CA ASP A 292 3.90 -31.58 10.55
C ASP A 292 5.04 -30.64 10.14
N SER A 293 5.05 -30.17 8.89
CA SER A 293 5.99 -29.15 8.42
C SER A 293 5.84 -27.84 9.22
N ILE A 294 4.62 -27.32 9.38
CA ILE A 294 4.37 -26.08 10.14
C ILE A 294 4.76 -26.27 11.60
N ARG A 295 4.42 -27.43 12.19
CA ARG A 295 4.77 -27.75 13.58
C ARG A 295 6.28 -27.80 13.78
N ASN A 296 7.01 -28.49 12.91
CA ASN A 296 8.47 -28.58 12.99
C ASN A 296 9.12 -27.21 12.89
N SER A 297 8.64 -26.34 11.98
CA SER A 297 9.13 -24.96 11.88
C SER A 297 8.87 -24.14 13.15
N ILE A 298 7.71 -24.31 13.81
CA ILE A 298 7.42 -23.64 15.08
C ILE A 298 8.32 -24.16 16.20
N GLU A 299 8.52 -25.48 16.29
CA GLU A 299 9.39 -26.08 17.31
C GLU A 299 10.86 -25.66 17.13
N GLU A 300 11.33 -25.50 15.89
CA GLU A 300 12.64 -24.93 15.59
C GLU A 300 12.72 -23.46 16.02
N GLU A 301 11.70 -22.64 15.70
CA GLU A 301 11.61 -21.24 16.12
C GLU A 301 11.60 -21.11 17.66
N GLU A 302 10.88 -21.97 18.38
CA GLU A 302 10.82 -21.95 19.86
C GLU A 302 12.11 -22.42 20.53
N LYS A 303 12.74 -23.48 19.99
CA LYS A 303 14.07 -23.94 20.44
C LYS A 303 15.12 -22.85 20.23
N GLU A 304 14.99 -22.13 19.12
CA GLU A 304 15.79 -20.96 18.87
C GLU A 304 15.52 -19.91 19.96
N VAL A 305 14.28 -19.48 20.21
CA VAL A 305 13.90 -18.43 21.18
C VAL A 305 14.39 -18.69 22.61
N GLY A 306 14.54 -19.95 23.03
CA GLY A 306 15.09 -20.32 24.34
C GLY A 306 16.51 -19.83 24.65
N SER A 307 17.25 -19.34 23.64
CA SER A 307 18.59 -18.77 23.79
C SER A 307 18.60 -17.23 23.61
N ALA A 308 18.65 -16.54 24.75
CA ALA A 308 19.07 -15.15 24.98
C ALA A 308 18.31 -13.96 24.32
N GLY A 309 17.70 -13.14 25.18
CA GLY A 309 17.51 -11.68 24.99
C GLY A 309 16.25 -11.21 24.24
N PRO A 310 15.99 -9.89 24.19
CA PRO A 310 14.90 -9.32 23.39
C PRO A 310 15.05 -9.70 21.91
N VAL A 311 13.95 -10.08 21.26
CA VAL A 311 13.90 -10.55 19.86
C VAL A 311 14.64 -9.61 18.90
N ILE A 312 14.53 -8.30 19.13
CA ILE A 312 15.17 -7.25 18.31
C ILE A 312 16.70 -7.31 18.43
N CYS A 313 17.24 -7.45 19.64
CA CYS A 313 18.69 -7.53 19.86
C CYS A 313 19.27 -8.76 19.17
N ARG A 314 18.56 -9.89 19.23
CA ARG A 314 18.99 -11.13 18.57
C ARG A 314 18.95 -11.02 17.04
N MET A 315 17.89 -10.44 16.47
CA MET A 315 17.79 -10.21 15.03
C MET A 315 18.96 -9.37 14.50
N LEU A 316 19.46 -8.43 15.30
CA LEU A 316 20.63 -7.60 15.00
C LEU A 316 21.96 -8.35 15.19
N SER A 317 22.05 -9.28 16.13
CA SER A 317 23.27 -10.08 16.37
C SER A 317 23.50 -11.15 15.31
N TYR A 318 22.46 -11.80 14.79
CA TYR A 318 22.61 -12.90 13.84
C TYR A 318 22.82 -12.39 12.39
N PRO A 319 23.94 -12.74 11.71
CA PRO A 319 24.30 -12.09 10.44
C PRO A 319 23.31 -12.27 9.27
N PRO A 320 22.69 -13.45 9.06
CA PRO A 320 21.66 -13.63 8.04
C PRO A 320 20.41 -12.80 8.27
N THR A 321 19.86 -12.78 9.49
CA THR A 321 18.68 -11.98 9.83
C THR A 321 18.98 -10.49 9.76
N ARG A 322 20.19 -10.07 10.18
CA ARG A 322 20.63 -8.68 10.06
C ARG A 322 20.64 -8.21 8.60
N ARG A 323 21.13 -9.04 7.67
CA ARG A 323 21.09 -8.70 6.23
C ARG A 323 19.66 -8.58 5.72
N ALA A 324 18.78 -9.50 6.08
CA ALA A 324 17.37 -9.44 5.71
C ALA A 324 16.67 -8.20 6.28
N LEU A 325 16.94 -7.86 7.54
CA LEU A 325 16.40 -6.69 8.22
C LEU A 325 16.89 -5.39 7.57
N ILE A 326 18.19 -5.25 7.30
CA ILE A 326 18.74 -4.06 6.62
C ILE A 326 18.12 -3.88 5.24
N VAL A 327 17.98 -4.95 4.46
CA VAL A 327 17.35 -4.88 3.14
C VAL A 327 15.86 -4.53 3.26
N GLY A 328 15.12 -5.16 4.18
CA GLY A 328 13.70 -4.89 4.40
C GLY A 328 13.43 -3.47 4.88
N CYS A 329 14.12 -3.02 5.92
CA CYS A 329 14.03 -1.65 6.44
C CYS A 329 14.52 -0.63 5.41
N GLY A 330 15.60 -0.92 4.69
CA GLY A 330 16.11 -0.06 3.62
C GLY A 330 15.10 0.12 2.49
N LEU A 331 14.47 -0.97 2.02
CA LEU A 331 13.42 -0.91 1.01
C LEU A 331 12.21 -0.09 1.48
N GLN A 332 11.79 -0.24 2.75
CA GLN A 332 10.70 0.57 3.30
C GLN A 332 11.08 2.04 3.45
N MET A 333 12.30 2.34 3.86
CA MET A 333 12.81 3.72 3.92
C MET A 333 12.81 4.37 2.54
N PHE A 334 13.31 3.70 1.50
CA PHE A 334 13.27 4.22 0.13
C PHE A 334 11.84 4.38 -0.40
N GLN A 335 10.92 3.48 -0.03
CA GLN A 335 9.51 3.61 -0.38
C GLN A 335 8.91 4.90 0.21
N GLN A 336 9.20 5.23 1.47
CA GLN A 336 8.68 6.45 2.10
C GLN A 336 9.39 7.71 1.60
N LEU A 337 10.72 7.68 1.42
CA LEU A 337 11.52 8.81 0.92
C LEU A 337 11.19 9.18 -0.52
N SER A 338 10.58 8.27 -1.28
CA SER A 338 10.04 8.58 -2.62
C SER A 338 8.96 9.66 -2.60
N GLY A 339 8.38 9.96 -1.42
CA GLY A 339 7.38 11.01 -1.26
C GLY A 339 5.98 10.60 -1.71
N ILE A 340 5.74 9.30 -1.98
CA ILE A 340 4.43 8.84 -2.46
C ILE A 340 3.28 9.22 -1.52
N ASN A 341 3.48 9.12 -0.21
CA ASN A 341 2.47 9.50 0.77
C ASN A 341 2.20 11.01 0.77
N THR A 342 3.23 11.85 0.56
CA THR A 342 3.05 13.30 0.40
C THR A 342 2.20 13.62 -0.82
N ILE A 343 2.49 12.97 -1.96
CA ILE A 343 1.71 13.13 -3.18
C ILE A 343 0.27 12.66 -2.94
N MET A 344 0.05 11.54 -2.29
CA MET A 344 -1.31 11.03 -2.04
C MET A 344 -2.10 11.91 -1.07
N TYR A 345 -1.53 12.26 0.10
CA TYR A 345 -2.21 13.07 1.11
C TYR A 345 -2.46 14.51 0.68
N TYR A 346 -1.58 15.09 -0.13
CA TYR A 346 -1.65 16.49 -0.54
C TYR A 346 -1.93 16.66 -2.04
N SER A 347 -2.33 15.61 -2.76
CA SER A 347 -2.57 15.68 -4.22
C SER A 347 -3.48 16.84 -4.60
N ALA A 348 -4.63 16.98 -3.92
CA ALA A 348 -5.59 18.04 -4.22
C ALA A 348 -5.02 19.43 -3.91
N THR A 349 -4.32 19.58 -2.78
CA THR A 349 -3.62 20.82 -2.41
C THR A 349 -2.51 21.18 -3.41
N ILE A 350 -1.73 20.20 -3.86
CA ILE A 350 -0.66 20.38 -4.86
C ILE A 350 -1.25 20.86 -6.19
N LEU A 351 -2.37 20.29 -6.60
CA LEU A 351 -3.09 20.72 -7.80
C LEU A 351 -3.67 22.12 -7.65
N GLN A 352 -4.22 22.47 -6.48
CA GLN A 352 -4.67 23.83 -6.20
C GLN A 352 -3.50 24.83 -6.27
N MET A 353 -2.34 24.50 -5.71
CA MET A 353 -1.13 25.33 -5.79
C MET A 353 -0.62 25.51 -7.23
N SER A 354 -0.95 24.59 -8.14
CA SER A 354 -0.59 24.72 -9.56
C SER A 354 -1.45 25.72 -10.35
N GLY A 355 -2.45 26.34 -9.71
CA GLY A 355 -3.33 27.36 -10.32
C GLY A 355 -4.74 26.88 -10.62
N VAL A 356 -5.16 25.72 -10.11
CA VAL A 356 -6.56 25.27 -10.21
C VAL A 356 -7.38 25.99 -9.14
N GLU A 357 -8.13 27.00 -9.55
CA GLU A 357 -8.90 27.88 -8.64
C GLU A 357 -10.13 27.20 -8.03
N ASP A 358 -10.74 26.23 -8.72
CA ASP A 358 -11.91 25.50 -8.22
C ASP A 358 -11.49 24.27 -7.39
N ASP A 359 -11.81 24.28 -6.09
CA ASP A 359 -11.62 23.18 -5.15
C ASP A 359 -12.16 21.85 -5.71
N ARG A 360 -13.31 21.90 -6.39
CA ARG A 360 -13.97 20.70 -6.93
C ARG A 360 -13.16 20.11 -8.06
N LEU A 361 -12.65 20.95 -8.95
CA LEU A 361 -11.77 20.52 -10.03
C LEU A 361 -10.47 19.95 -9.47
N ALA A 362 -9.89 20.57 -8.43
CA ALA A 362 -8.68 20.07 -7.78
C ALA A 362 -8.90 18.67 -7.15
N ILE A 363 -10.03 18.45 -6.49
CA ILE A 363 -10.39 17.15 -5.90
C ILE A 363 -10.60 16.09 -7.00
N TRP A 364 -11.32 16.42 -8.07
CA TRP A 364 -11.52 15.49 -9.20
C TRP A 364 -10.21 15.15 -9.93
N LEU A 365 -9.32 16.13 -10.09
CA LEU A 365 -7.98 15.90 -10.64
C LEU A 365 -7.13 15.01 -9.72
N ALA A 366 -7.28 15.12 -8.39
CA ALA A 366 -6.69 14.19 -7.44
C ALA A 366 -7.27 12.77 -7.56
N SER A 367 -8.54 12.61 -7.95
CA SER A 367 -9.09 11.28 -8.27
C SER A 367 -8.39 10.64 -9.47
N VAL A 368 -7.94 11.44 -10.45
CA VAL A 368 -7.17 10.95 -11.62
C VAL A 368 -5.79 10.44 -11.21
N THR A 369 -5.12 11.11 -10.25
CA THR A 369 -3.81 10.65 -9.74
C THR A 369 -3.96 9.32 -8.98
N ALA A 370 -4.99 9.20 -8.14
CA ALA A 370 -5.31 7.95 -7.44
C ALA A 370 -5.71 6.81 -8.39
N PHE A 371 -6.49 7.11 -9.44
CA PHE A 371 -6.83 6.14 -10.48
C PHE A 371 -5.59 5.65 -11.23
N THR A 372 -4.69 6.57 -11.58
CA THR A 372 -3.42 6.24 -12.23
C THR A 372 -2.60 5.31 -11.32
N ASN A 373 -2.50 5.60 -10.02
CA ASN A 373 -1.84 4.73 -9.06
C ASN A 373 -2.44 3.31 -9.04
N PHE A 374 -3.77 3.19 -9.03
CA PHE A 374 -4.46 1.90 -9.08
C PHE A 374 -4.13 1.10 -10.35
N ILE A 375 -4.22 1.72 -11.54
CA ILE A 375 -3.91 1.07 -12.82
C ILE A 375 -2.43 0.67 -12.91
N PHE A 376 -1.51 1.55 -12.51
CA PHE A 376 -0.08 1.22 -12.50
C PHE A 376 0.28 0.18 -11.45
N THR A 377 -0.50 0.03 -10.37
CA THR A 377 -0.35 -1.09 -9.44
C THR A 377 -0.70 -2.41 -10.14
N LEU A 378 -1.81 -2.49 -10.87
CA LEU A 378 -2.19 -3.67 -11.67
C LEU A 378 -1.08 -4.06 -12.66
N ILE A 379 -0.57 -3.07 -13.39
CA ILE A 379 0.56 -3.26 -14.33
C ILE A 379 1.81 -3.71 -13.58
N GLY A 380 2.11 -3.10 -12.43
CA GLY A 380 3.26 -3.44 -11.60
C GLY A 380 3.21 -4.89 -11.12
N VAL A 381 2.07 -5.35 -10.66
CA VAL A 381 1.84 -6.75 -10.24
C VAL A 381 2.12 -7.72 -11.38
N TRP A 382 1.58 -7.45 -12.56
CA TRP A 382 1.83 -8.25 -13.76
C TRP A 382 3.31 -8.21 -14.19
N LEU A 383 3.95 -7.06 -14.09
CA LEU A 383 5.33 -6.86 -14.51
C LEU A 383 6.34 -7.51 -13.55
N VAL A 384 6.02 -7.61 -12.26
CA VAL A 384 6.83 -8.32 -11.25
C VAL A 384 7.08 -9.77 -11.66
N GLU A 385 6.05 -10.43 -12.19
CA GLU A 385 6.15 -11.85 -12.61
C GLU A 385 6.99 -12.01 -13.88
N LYS A 386 6.94 -11.05 -14.82
CA LYS A 386 7.70 -11.11 -16.08
C LYS A 386 9.15 -10.67 -15.97
N VAL A 387 9.41 -9.53 -15.34
CA VAL A 387 10.74 -8.87 -15.34
C VAL A 387 11.57 -9.25 -14.11
N GLY A 388 10.89 -9.72 -13.05
CA GLY A 388 11.49 -10.06 -11.77
C GLY A 388 11.61 -8.85 -10.83
N ARG A 389 11.54 -9.13 -9.53
CA ARG A 389 11.43 -8.13 -8.45
C ARG A 389 12.58 -7.11 -8.43
N ARG A 390 13.84 -7.56 -8.48
CA ARG A 390 15.02 -6.69 -8.34
C ARG A 390 15.12 -5.64 -9.45
N LYS A 391 14.95 -6.05 -10.71
CA LYS A 391 15.05 -5.15 -11.87
C LYS A 391 13.93 -4.11 -11.83
N LEU A 392 12.72 -4.53 -11.46
CA LEU A 392 11.58 -3.62 -11.33
C LEU A 392 11.77 -2.58 -10.23
N THR A 393 12.31 -2.95 -9.07
CA THR A 393 12.59 -1.98 -7.98
C THR A 393 13.61 -0.93 -8.40
N PHE A 394 14.72 -1.31 -9.05
CA PHE A 394 15.70 -0.32 -9.53
C PHE A 394 15.14 0.55 -10.67
N GLY A 395 14.35 -0.03 -11.59
CA GLY A 395 13.71 0.72 -12.67
C GLY A 395 12.68 1.74 -12.18
N SER A 396 11.82 1.35 -11.23
CA SER A 396 10.84 2.25 -10.62
C SER A 396 11.48 3.37 -9.80
N LEU A 397 12.57 3.08 -9.08
CA LEU A 397 13.33 4.11 -8.36
C LEU A 397 13.93 5.14 -9.32
N ALA A 398 14.55 4.69 -10.42
CA ALA A 398 15.08 5.59 -11.44
C ALA A 398 13.99 6.45 -12.09
N GLY A 399 12.84 5.85 -12.43
CA GLY A 399 11.68 6.58 -12.97
C GLY A 399 11.14 7.63 -11.99
N THR A 400 11.05 7.28 -10.70
CA THR A 400 10.60 8.21 -9.65
C THR A 400 11.57 9.39 -9.51
N THR A 401 12.89 9.15 -9.54
CA THR A 401 13.90 10.22 -9.51
C THR A 401 13.72 11.18 -10.68
N VAL A 402 13.54 10.68 -11.89
CA VAL A 402 13.31 11.52 -13.08
C VAL A 402 12.01 12.32 -12.94
N ALA A 403 10.92 11.70 -12.50
CA ALA A 403 9.64 12.36 -12.29
C ALA A 403 9.71 13.48 -11.23
N LEU A 404 10.41 13.26 -10.12
CA LEU A 404 10.62 14.26 -9.08
C LEU A 404 11.47 15.43 -9.57
N ILE A 405 12.49 15.18 -10.41
CA ILE A 405 13.27 16.25 -11.05
C ILE A 405 12.37 17.09 -11.97
N ILE A 406 11.52 16.46 -12.77
CA ILE A 406 10.57 17.16 -13.65
C ILE A 406 9.59 18.00 -12.82
N LEU A 407 9.05 17.44 -11.74
CA LEU A 407 8.14 18.16 -10.85
C LEU A 407 8.83 19.37 -10.19
N ALA A 408 10.07 19.20 -9.71
CA ALA A 408 10.85 20.28 -9.12
C ALA A 408 11.15 21.40 -10.14
N LEU A 409 11.55 21.04 -11.37
CA LEU A 409 11.75 22.01 -12.46
C LEU A 409 10.44 22.72 -12.83
N GLY A 410 9.31 22.01 -12.84
CA GLY A 410 7.99 22.59 -13.08
C GLY A 410 7.62 23.66 -12.06
N PHE A 411 7.81 23.39 -10.76
CA PHE A 411 7.58 24.37 -9.71
C PHE A 411 8.55 25.55 -9.77
N LEU A 412 9.83 25.32 -10.12
CA LEU A 412 10.80 26.41 -10.31
C LEU A 412 10.43 27.31 -11.49
N LEU A 413 10.00 26.74 -12.61
CA LEU A 413 9.52 27.51 -13.76
C LEU A 413 8.25 28.29 -13.41
N SER A 414 7.30 27.68 -12.69
CA SER A 414 6.11 28.37 -12.18
C SER A 414 6.47 29.54 -11.26
N ALA A 415 7.48 29.38 -10.41
CA ALA A 415 7.99 30.45 -9.55
C ALA A 415 8.64 31.60 -10.35
N GLN A 416 9.35 31.29 -11.44
CA GLN A 416 9.98 32.30 -12.29
C GLN A 416 8.99 33.06 -13.19
N VAL A 417 7.94 32.38 -13.65
CA VAL A 417 6.86 32.98 -14.47
C VAL A 417 5.80 33.65 -13.60
N SER A 418 5.96 33.63 -12.27
CA SER A 418 5.02 34.25 -11.34
C SER A 418 4.86 35.75 -11.62
N PRO A 419 3.61 36.27 -11.60
CA PRO A 419 3.33 37.66 -11.92
C PRO A 419 4.08 38.61 -10.96
N HIS A 420 4.67 39.65 -11.53
CA HIS A 420 5.35 40.69 -10.78
C HIS A 420 4.32 41.56 -10.04
N ILE A 421 4.67 42.02 -8.84
CA ILE A 421 3.84 42.94 -8.08
C ILE A 421 3.88 44.31 -8.77
N THR A 422 2.74 44.74 -9.33
CA THR A 422 2.62 46.02 -10.05
C THR A 422 2.31 47.18 -9.10
N PHE A 423 1.60 46.91 -8.00
CA PHE A 423 1.07 47.92 -7.09
C PHE A 423 1.51 47.66 -5.65
N LYS A 424 2.16 48.65 -5.03
CA LYS A 424 2.53 48.64 -3.61
C LYS A 424 1.63 49.60 -2.85
N PRO A 425 0.59 49.12 -2.14
CA PRO A 425 -0.27 50.00 -1.37
C PRO A 425 0.54 50.67 -0.25
N VAL A 426 0.35 51.98 -0.09
CA VAL A 426 0.99 52.75 0.97
C VAL A 426 0.36 52.32 2.29
N ALA A 427 1.17 51.73 3.19
CA ALA A 427 0.71 51.32 4.51
C ALA A 427 0.21 52.54 5.31
N PRO A 428 -0.86 52.42 6.11
CA PRO A 428 -1.19 53.42 7.12
C PRO A 428 0.01 53.59 8.05
N SER A 429 0.31 54.83 8.44
CA SER A 429 1.51 55.27 9.18
C SER A 429 1.77 54.59 10.54
N SER A 430 0.93 53.64 10.95
CA SER A 430 0.99 52.93 12.23
C SER A 430 1.37 51.44 12.13
N GLN A 431 1.59 50.86 10.94
CA GLN A 431 1.96 49.45 10.80
C GLN A 431 3.14 49.25 9.83
N ASN A 432 4.24 48.66 10.32
CA ASN A 432 5.39 48.24 9.51
C ASN A 432 4.96 47.13 8.55
N ALA A 433 4.58 47.46 7.31
CA ALA A 433 4.16 46.46 6.34
C ALA A 433 5.37 45.77 5.67
N THR A 434 5.89 44.73 6.33
CA THR A 434 6.91 43.81 5.79
C THR A 434 6.53 43.26 4.41
N CYS A 435 5.24 43.06 4.15
CA CYS A 435 4.68 42.55 2.89
C CYS A 435 4.97 43.43 1.66
N THR A 436 5.23 44.73 1.82
CA THR A 436 5.53 45.64 0.69
C THR A 436 6.94 45.47 0.12
N ARG A 437 7.79 44.70 0.82
CA ARG A 437 9.18 44.42 0.44
C ARG A 437 9.29 43.44 -0.73
N TYR A 438 8.31 42.57 -0.91
CA TYR A 438 8.32 41.54 -1.94
C TYR A 438 8.03 42.12 -3.32
N SER A 439 8.68 41.55 -4.34
CA SER A 439 8.54 41.96 -5.75
C SER A 439 7.82 40.93 -6.60
N TYR A 440 7.77 39.67 -6.16
CA TYR A 440 7.12 38.55 -6.85
C TYR A 440 6.01 37.94 -6.00
N CYS A 441 4.96 37.44 -6.65
CA CYS A 441 3.86 36.70 -6.01
C CYS A 441 4.37 35.57 -5.10
N ASN A 442 5.33 34.78 -5.59
CA ASN A 442 5.84 33.62 -4.85
C ASN A 442 6.48 34.01 -3.51
N GLU A 443 7.28 35.08 -3.47
CA GLU A 443 7.89 35.55 -2.21
C GLU A 443 6.86 36.10 -1.23
N CYS A 444 5.83 36.79 -1.74
CA CYS A 444 4.72 37.28 -0.93
C CYS A 444 3.91 36.13 -0.30
N MET A 445 3.63 35.07 -1.08
CA MET A 445 2.83 33.92 -0.64
C MET A 445 3.57 32.98 0.32
N LEU A 446 4.89 33.08 0.41
CA LEU A 446 5.71 32.31 1.37
C LEU A 446 5.68 32.91 2.78
N ASP A 447 5.33 34.19 2.92
CA ASP A 447 5.22 34.85 4.22
C ASP A 447 3.79 34.64 4.77
N PRO A 448 3.62 33.96 5.94
CA PRO A 448 2.31 33.65 6.50
C PRO A 448 1.49 34.89 6.89
N ASP A 449 2.12 36.05 7.08
CA ASP A 449 1.43 37.30 7.42
C ASP A 449 1.03 38.12 6.17
N CYS A 450 1.44 37.67 4.96
CA CYS A 450 1.23 38.36 3.70
C CYS A 450 0.40 37.55 2.71
N GLY A 451 -0.36 38.26 1.86
CA GLY A 451 -1.27 37.70 0.87
C GLY A 451 -1.15 38.41 -0.46
N PHE A 452 -1.29 37.66 -1.55
CA PHE A 452 -1.20 38.19 -2.89
C PHE A 452 -2.59 38.49 -3.46
N CYS A 453 -2.87 39.76 -3.70
CA CYS A 453 -4.09 40.22 -4.37
C CYS A 453 -3.78 40.54 -5.82
N TYR A 454 -4.62 40.09 -6.76
CA TYR A 454 -4.42 40.33 -8.18
C TYR A 454 -5.73 40.57 -8.93
N LYS A 455 -5.63 41.25 -10.07
CA LYS A 455 -6.72 41.53 -11.00
C LYS A 455 -6.37 40.93 -12.35
N MET A 456 -7.19 39.99 -12.82
CA MET A 456 -7.00 39.37 -14.13
C MET A 456 -7.80 40.05 -15.23
N ASN A 457 -7.28 39.97 -16.46
CA ASN A 457 -8.05 40.12 -17.69
C ASN A 457 -7.84 38.87 -18.54
N LYS A 458 -8.92 38.08 -18.67
CA LYS A 458 -8.92 36.72 -19.23
C LYS A 458 -7.98 35.79 -18.45
N SER A 459 -6.71 35.71 -18.85
CA SER A 459 -5.70 34.80 -18.31
C SER A 459 -4.38 35.49 -17.92
N ALA A 460 -4.31 36.82 -18.00
CA ALA A 460 -3.15 37.60 -17.61
C ALA A 460 -3.47 38.50 -16.42
N VAL A 461 -2.57 38.54 -15.43
CA VAL A 461 -2.65 39.46 -14.28
C VAL A 461 -2.25 40.86 -14.73
N ILE A 462 -3.18 41.83 -14.62
CA ILE A 462 -2.95 43.25 -14.97
C ILE A 462 -2.34 43.99 -13.79
N ASP A 463 -3.02 43.91 -12.65
CA ASP A 463 -2.62 44.60 -11.42
C ASP A 463 -2.45 43.55 -10.34
N SER A 464 -1.37 43.65 -9.57
CA SER A 464 -1.19 42.80 -8.40
C SER A 464 -0.50 43.55 -7.28
N SER A 465 -0.80 43.14 -6.05
CA SER A 465 -0.33 43.77 -4.82
C SER A 465 -0.13 42.72 -3.73
N CYS A 466 0.94 42.87 -2.96
CA CYS A 466 1.15 42.08 -1.75
C CYS A 466 0.66 42.88 -0.54
N VAL A 467 -0.30 42.33 0.20
CA VAL A 467 -0.97 42.99 1.32
C VAL A 467 -1.02 42.07 2.53
N PRO A 468 -0.97 42.61 3.76
CA PRO A 468 -1.13 41.78 4.96
C PRO A 468 -2.48 41.08 4.97
N VAL A 469 -2.51 39.81 5.38
CA VAL A 469 -3.74 38.99 5.43
C VAL A 469 -4.55 39.36 6.67
N ASN A 470 -5.89 39.43 6.54
CA ASN A 470 -6.74 39.56 7.71
C ASN A 470 -6.77 38.23 8.49
N LYS A 471 -6.44 38.27 9.79
CA LYS A 471 -6.41 37.07 10.66
C LYS A 471 -7.77 36.42 10.84
N GLU A 472 -8.86 37.14 10.59
CA GLU A 472 -10.23 36.60 10.68
C GLU A 472 -10.76 36.03 9.34
N SER A 473 -10.16 36.39 8.20
CA SER A 473 -10.57 35.93 6.87
C SER A 473 -9.38 35.90 5.91
N THR A 474 -8.95 34.70 5.51
CA THR A 474 -7.88 34.48 4.51
C THR A 474 -8.22 35.01 3.11
N ASN A 475 -9.49 35.32 2.87
CA ASN A 475 -9.97 35.83 1.58
C ASN A 475 -10.02 37.37 1.55
N GLU A 476 -9.69 38.05 2.65
CA GLU A 476 -9.76 39.50 2.76
C GLU A 476 -8.39 40.08 3.12
N ALA A 477 -8.01 41.13 2.41
CA ALA A 477 -6.84 41.92 2.75
C ALA A 477 -7.09 42.74 4.02
N ALA A 478 -6.09 42.85 4.90
CA ALA A 478 -6.19 43.67 6.11
C ALA A 478 -6.32 45.18 5.81
N TRP A 479 -5.88 45.64 4.64
CA TRP A 479 -6.01 47.03 4.17
C TRP A 479 -6.13 47.10 2.63
N GLY A 480 -7.02 47.95 2.08
CA GLY A 480 -7.13 48.21 0.63
C GLY A 480 -8.49 47.82 -0.01
N ARG A 481 -8.68 48.12 -1.30
CA ARG A 481 -9.94 47.80 -2.03
C ARG A 481 -9.98 46.32 -2.45
N TYR A 482 -11.05 45.67 -2.00
CA TYR A 482 -11.67 44.41 -2.41
C TYR A 482 -10.96 43.49 -3.42
N VAL A 483 -10.80 42.24 -2.97
CA VAL A 483 -10.85 41.03 -3.77
C VAL A 483 -12.21 40.98 -4.47
N THR A 484 -12.25 41.13 -5.79
CA THR A 484 -13.43 40.73 -6.58
C THR A 484 -13.12 39.44 -7.32
N HIS A 485 -13.82 38.39 -6.89
CA HIS A 485 -14.20 37.23 -7.69
C HIS A 485 -14.38 37.57 -9.18
N TYR A 486 -13.84 36.72 -10.05
CA TYR A 486 -14.59 36.13 -11.16
C TYR A 486 -14.06 34.74 -11.46
#